data_AF-A0A5B9HVV5-F1
#
_entry.id   AF-A0A5B9HVV5-F1
#
_cell.length_a   1.000
_cell.length_b   1.000
_cell.length_c   1.000
_cell.angle_alpha   90.00
_cell.angle_beta   90.00
_cell.angle_gamma   90.00
#
_symmetry.space_group_name_H-M   'P 1'
#
loop_
_entity.id
_entity.type
_entity.pdbx_description
1 polymer ?
#
loop_
_entity_poly.entity_id
_entity_poly.type
_entity_poly.pdbx_seq_one_letter_code
_entity_poly.pdbx_strand_id
1 'polypeptide(L)'
;MKPSKFQKKQIAAVGLAAITVAGIYGYNHFAVENAVKPTKVVVAAKDIPAHTEIKEEMLVERTLPGDGIPPNALHVSKKEVIGKWTNDGQPITENSYLFKNKVVKKEELADSAILNLKDGEVAFPLLVDLETSSGNSIIPNTYVDLYFKQVVKDGDNEKVVFGGLFQRVRVTAAKDSNTEDAFVLEKKESKEEQEGKQKPKITRLYTLAVSPEQLQYLNRAKTIGDVIPVAVGQKIEHTGKELEPAEGFSQISDQKNILDYVEKHSTNPISKNVKEYVAQYLNESK
;
A
#
# COMPACT_ATOMS: atom_id res chain seq x y z
N MET A 1 23.24 -50.94 54.49
CA MET A 1 23.67 -50.58 55.86
C MET A 1 22.75 -49.50 56.41
N LYS A 2 22.18 -49.66 57.62
CA LYS A 2 21.35 -48.62 58.26
C LYS A 2 22.24 -47.46 58.70
N PRO A 3 21.90 -46.19 58.41
CA PRO A 3 22.72 -45.05 58.80
C PRO A 3 22.77 -44.92 60.33
N SER A 4 23.96 -44.60 60.86
CA SER A 4 24.18 -44.39 62.30
C SER A 4 23.40 -43.17 62.82
N LYS A 5 23.19 -43.07 64.14
CA LYS A 5 22.51 -41.91 64.76
C LYS A 5 23.16 -40.56 64.36
N PHE A 6 24.46 -40.55 64.12
CA PHE A 6 25.21 -39.36 63.69
C PHE A 6 24.95 -39.03 62.20
N GLN A 7 24.95 -40.05 61.34
CA GLN A 7 24.64 -39.89 59.91
C GLN A 7 23.21 -39.41 59.67
N LYS A 8 22.23 -39.85 60.48
CA LYS A 8 20.84 -39.36 60.40
C LYS A 8 20.72 -37.86 60.69
N LYS A 9 21.49 -37.33 61.66
CA LYS A 9 21.52 -35.88 61.96
C LYS A 9 22.19 -35.08 60.85
N GLN A 10 23.26 -35.61 60.24
CA GLN A 10 23.90 -34.99 59.08
C GLN A 10 22.98 -34.94 57.86
N ILE A 11 22.27 -36.03 57.55
CA ILE A 11 21.30 -36.08 56.45
C ILE A 11 20.16 -35.06 56.68
N ALA A 12 19.65 -34.96 57.91
CA ALA A 12 18.62 -33.97 58.25
C ALA A 12 19.12 -32.53 58.12
N ALA A 13 20.35 -32.23 58.56
CA ALA A 13 20.95 -30.91 58.44
C ALA A 13 21.19 -30.51 56.98
N VAL A 14 21.68 -31.43 56.15
CA VAL A 14 21.87 -31.20 54.70
C VAL A 14 20.52 -31.01 54.00
N GLY A 15 19.51 -31.80 54.35
CA GLY A 15 18.15 -31.64 53.81
C GLY A 15 17.54 -30.28 54.15
N LEU A 16 17.69 -29.82 55.40
CA LEU A 16 17.21 -28.49 55.81
C LEU A 16 17.95 -27.38 55.05
N ALA A 17 19.27 -27.46 54.94
CA ALA A 17 20.06 -26.50 54.18
C ALA A 17 19.65 -26.46 52.70
N ALA A 18 19.41 -27.62 52.08
CA ALA A 18 18.95 -27.70 50.69
C ALA A 18 17.57 -27.06 50.49
N ILE A 19 16.63 -27.28 51.41
CA ILE A 19 15.30 -26.66 51.37
C ILE A 19 15.41 -25.14 51.53
N THR A 20 16.24 -24.65 52.45
CA THR A 20 16.45 -23.21 52.63
C THR A 20 17.03 -22.56 51.38
N VAL A 21 18.05 -23.18 50.76
CA VAL A 21 18.65 -22.69 49.51
C VAL A 21 17.62 -22.70 48.37
N ALA A 22 16.85 -23.78 48.22
CA ALA A 22 15.79 -23.87 47.21
C ALA A 22 14.68 -22.83 47.44
N GLY A 23 14.30 -22.58 48.70
CA GLY A 23 13.30 -21.58 49.07
C GLY A 23 13.76 -20.16 48.77
N ILE A 24 15.00 -19.82 49.11
CA ILE A 24 15.61 -18.51 48.78
C ILE A 24 15.68 -18.33 47.26
N TYR A 25 16.11 -19.36 46.52
CA TYR A 25 16.16 -19.30 45.06
C TYR A 25 14.78 -19.12 44.44
N GLY A 26 13.80 -19.93 44.85
CA GLY A 26 12.42 -19.85 44.35
C GLY A 26 11.75 -18.51 44.65
N TYR A 27 11.92 -18.00 45.87
CA TYR A 27 11.40 -16.68 46.23
C TYR A 27 12.07 -15.56 45.42
N ASN A 28 13.40 -15.56 45.30
CA ASN A 28 14.11 -14.55 44.52
C ASN A 28 13.72 -14.61 43.04
N HIS A 29 13.62 -15.81 42.45
CA HIS A 29 13.22 -15.97 41.07
C HIS A 29 11.81 -15.42 40.82
N PHE A 30 10.85 -15.79 41.67
CA PHE A 30 9.47 -15.30 41.59
C PHE A 30 9.34 -13.80 41.87
N ALA A 31 10.06 -13.27 42.86
CA ALA A 31 10.05 -11.85 43.20
C ALA A 31 10.63 -11.01 42.05
N VAL A 32 11.72 -11.46 41.43
CA VAL A 32 12.35 -10.79 40.27
C VAL A 32 11.44 -10.85 39.05
N GLU A 33 10.85 -12.00 38.73
CA GLU A 33 9.93 -12.11 37.59
C GLU A 33 8.71 -11.18 37.74
N ASN A 34 8.13 -11.11 38.94
CA ASN A 34 6.97 -10.25 39.20
C ASN A 34 7.30 -8.76 39.22
N ALA A 35 8.49 -8.39 39.72
CA ALA A 35 8.91 -7.01 39.80
C ALA A 35 9.34 -6.46 38.43
N VAL A 36 10.02 -7.27 37.62
CA VAL A 36 10.65 -6.81 36.38
C VAL A 36 9.76 -7.06 35.15
N LYS A 37 8.80 -7.99 35.25
CA LYS A 37 7.86 -8.38 34.17
C LYS A 37 8.55 -8.47 32.80
N PRO A 38 9.46 -9.44 32.61
CA PRO A 38 10.27 -9.53 31.41
C PRO A 38 9.39 -9.56 30.16
N THR A 39 9.56 -8.56 29.30
CA THR A 39 8.73 -8.38 28.10
C THR A 39 9.63 -8.42 26.88
N LYS A 40 9.23 -9.22 25.89
CA LYS A 40 9.92 -9.25 24.60
C LYS A 40 9.48 -8.07 23.76
N VAL A 41 10.45 -7.33 23.24
CA VAL A 41 10.22 -6.20 22.34
C VAL A 41 11.16 -6.24 21.15
N VAL A 42 10.70 -5.69 20.04
CA VAL A 42 11.50 -5.51 18.84
C VAL A 42 12.13 -4.11 18.88
N VAL A 43 13.44 -4.05 18.71
CA VAL A 43 14.22 -2.81 18.62
C VAL A 43 15.04 -2.79 17.34
N ALA A 44 15.52 -1.61 16.96
CA ALA A 44 16.39 -1.46 15.79
C ALA A 44 17.77 -2.08 16.05
N ALA A 45 18.21 -2.98 15.17
CA ALA A 45 19.53 -3.61 15.23
C ALA A 45 20.65 -2.73 14.64
N LYS A 46 20.28 -1.72 13.84
CA LYS A 46 21.14 -0.72 13.19
C LYS A 46 20.31 0.53 12.90
N ASP A 47 20.96 1.61 12.49
CA ASP A 47 20.24 2.80 12.01
C ASP A 47 19.36 2.44 10.81
N ILE A 48 18.07 2.78 10.92
CA ILE A 48 17.08 2.68 9.86
C ILE A 48 16.80 4.12 9.40
N PRO A 49 17.22 4.50 8.18
CA PRO A 49 16.96 5.82 7.64
C PRO A 49 15.46 6.11 7.58
N ALA A 50 15.09 7.40 7.52
CA ALA A 50 13.73 7.78 7.19
C ALA A 50 13.35 7.25 5.80
N HIS A 51 12.05 7.13 5.52
CA HIS A 51 11.55 6.69 4.23
C HIS A 51 12.17 5.37 3.71
N THR A 52 12.28 4.36 4.58
CA THR A 52 12.91 3.07 4.25
C THR A 52 12.02 1.90 4.66
N GLU A 53 11.96 0.88 3.80
CA GLU A 53 11.33 -0.40 4.12
C GLU A 53 12.08 -1.09 5.26
N ILE A 54 11.36 -1.48 6.31
CA ILE A 54 11.90 -2.17 7.46
C ILE A 54 12.04 -3.65 7.12
N LYS A 55 13.29 -4.13 7.12
CA LYS A 55 13.66 -5.51 6.82
C LYS A 55 14.03 -6.29 8.07
N GLU A 56 14.04 -7.62 7.99
CA GLU A 56 14.30 -8.50 9.14
C GLU A 56 15.67 -8.25 9.77
N GLU A 57 16.70 -8.01 8.95
CA GLU A 57 18.07 -7.73 9.40
C GLU A 57 18.23 -6.37 10.10
N MET A 58 17.22 -5.50 10.03
CA MET A 58 17.18 -4.23 10.74
C MET A 58 16.62 -4.37 12.15
N LEU A 59 16.11 -5.54 12.51
CA LEU A 59 15.35 -5.78 13.73
C LEU A 59 16.03 -6.81 14.63
N VAL A 60 16.03 -6.56 15.93
CA VAL A 60 16.47 -7.52 16.95
C VAL A 60 15.42 -7.61 18.06
N GLU A 61 15.15 -8.83 18.51
CA GLU A 61 14.31 -9.05 19.69
C GLU A 61 15.16 -8.97 20.95
N ARG A 62 14.70 -8.21 21.92
CA ARG A 62 15.33 -8.08 23.24
C ARG A 62 14.27 -8.34 24.32
N THR A 63 14.69 -8.99 25.39
CA THR A 63 13.88 -9.13 26.61
C THR A 63 14.29 -8.01 27.56
N LEU A 64 13.38 -7.10 27.85
CA LEU A 64 13.60 -5.95 28.71
C LEU A 64 12.58 -5.93 29.87
N PRO A 65 12.86 -5.20 30.96
CA PRO A 65 11.87 -4.94 31.99
C PRO A 65 10.61 -4.28 31.40
N GLY A 66 9.43 -4.83 31.70
CA GLY A 66 8.16 -4.34 31.16
C GLY A 66 7.93 -2.86 31.45
N ASP A 67 8.18 -2.45 32.69
CA ASP A 67 8.02 -1.07 33.15
C ASP A 67 9.04 -0.09 32.53
N GLY A 68 10.11 -0.60 31.92
CA GLY A 68 11.13 0.20 31.23
C GLY A 68 10.81 0.49 29.77
N ILE A 69 9.74 -0.10 29.22
CA ILE A 69 9.33 0.10 27.83
C ILE A 69 8.40 1.32 27.75
N PRO A 70 8.72 2.31 26.91
CA PRO A 70 7.86 3.47 26.73
C PRO A 70 6.44 3.07 26.27
N PRO A 71 5.36 3.71 26.77
CA PRO A 71 3.98 3.34 26.44
C PRO A 71 3.63 3.45 24.94
N ASN A 72 4.34 4.29 24.18
CA ASN A 72 4.15 4.50 22.76
C ASN A 72 5.04 3.59 21.88
N ALA A 73 5.89 2.76 22.48
CA ALA A 73 6.66 1.76 21.78
C ALA A 73 5.73 0.65 21.26
N LEU A 74 6.11 0.05 20.14
CA LEU A 74 5.37 -1.05 19.53
C LEU A 74 5.68 -2.35 20.26
N HIS A 75 4.65 -2.95 20.85
CA HIS A 75 4.70 -4.28 21.46
C HIS A 75 4.27 -5.34 20.44
N VAL A 76 5.01 -5.44 19.34
CA VAL A 76 4.67 -6.29 18.21
C VAL A 76 5.81 -7.25 17.90
N SER A 77 5.48 -8.38 17.26
CA SER A 77 6.49 -9.31 16.76
C SER A 77 7.22 -8.76 15.54
N LYS A 78 8.41 -9.29 15.22
CA LYS A 78 9.14 -8.90 13.99
C LYS A 78 8.27 -8.99 12.74
N LYS A 79 7.45 -10.04 12.64
CA LYS A 79 6.57 -10.30 11.49
C LYS A 79 5.56 -9.19 11.21
N GLU A 80 5.15 -8.46 12.25
CA GLU A 80 4.20 -7.36 12.12
C GLU A 80 4.84 -6.03 11.71
N VAL A 81 6.18 -5.96 11.75
CA VAL A 81 6.96 -4.76 11.38
C VAL A 81 7.62 -4.93 10.02
N ILE A 82 8.04 -6.14 9.67
CA ILE A 82 8.66 -6.43 8.38
C ILE A 82 7.72 -6.02 7.23
N GLY A 83 8.26 -5.29 6.26
CA GLY A 83 7.52 -4.75 5.12
C GLY A 83 6.76 -3.44 5.40
N LYS A 84 6.73 -2.98 6.65
CA LYS A 84 6.34 -1.59 6.98
C LYS A 84 7.48 -0.63 6.65
N TRP A 85 7.17 0.65 6.67
CA TRP A 85 8.09 1.71 6.30
C TRP A 85 8.30 2.68 7.45
N THR A 86 9.49 3.26 7.52
CA THR A 86 9.73 4.43 8.37
C THR A 86 9.10 5.68 7.75
N ASN A 87 8.40 6.49 8.55
CA ASN A 87 7.80 7.73 8.08
C ASN A 87 8.84 8.75 7.60
N ASP A 88 8.40 9.72 6.79
CA ASP A 88 9.25 10.77 6.23
C ASP A 88 9.86 11.64 7.33
N GLY A 89 11.16 11.91 7.21
CA GLY A 89 11.92 12.70 8.20
C GLY A 89 12.04 12.05 9.59
N GLN A 90 11.63 10.79 9.77
CA GLN A 90 11.64 10.10 11.06
C GLN A 90 12.56 8.85 11.03
N PRO A 91 13.90 9.03 11.09
CA PRO A 91 14.80 7.89 11.22
C PRO A 91 14.64 7.20 12.59
N ILE A 92 15.05 5.93 12.63
CA ILE A 92 15.13 5.12 13.84
C ILE A 92 16.61 4.78 14.06
N THR A 93 17.17 5.23 15.17
CA THR A 93 18.57 4.96 15.49
C THR A 93 18.76 3.54 16.01
N GLU A 94 19.98 3.02 15.88
CA GLU A 94 20.39 1.74 16.45
C GLU A 94 20.01 1.64 17.95
N ASN A 95 19.58 0.45 18.37
CA ASN A 95 19.14 0.11 19.72
C ASN A 95 17.89 0.90 20.21
N SER A 96 17.25 1.67 19.33
CA SER A 96 16.02 2.40 19.66
C SER A 96 14.77 1.52 19.56
N TYR A 97 13.75 1.88 20.34
CA TYR A 97 12.42 1.29 20.23
C TYR A 97 11.75 1.71 18.93
N LEU A 98 10.89 0.84 18.41
CA LEU A 98 10.01 1.18 17.31
C LEU A 98 8.77 1.88 17.85
N PHE A 99 8.46 3.08 17.39
CA PHE A 99 7.31 3.87 17.85
C PHE A 99 6.19 3.87 16.81
N LYS A 100 4.93 3.89 17.29
CA LYS A 100 3.72 3.89 16.42
C LYS A 100 3.74 4.97 15.33
N ASN A 101 4.26 6.16 15.63
CA ASN A 101 4.30 7.29 14.69
C ASN A 101 5.47 7.24 13.69
N LYS A 102 6.46 6.38 13.94
CA LYS A 102 7.63 6.21 13.07
C LYS A 102 7.48 5.05 12.10
N VAL A 103 6.66 4.05 12.44
CA VAL A 103 6.45 2.85 11.62
C VAL A 103 5.05 2.86 11.05
N VAL A 104 4.96 3.09 9.73
CA VAL A 104 3.70 3.22 9.00
C VAL A 104 3.58 2.12 7.94
N LYS A 105 2.36 1.85 7.48
CA LYS A 105 2.19 0.97 6.32
C LYS A 105 2.65 1.68 5.05
N LYS A 106 3.04 0.92 4.03
CA LYS A 106 3.45 1.47 2.74
C LYS A 106 2.35 2.35 2.13
N GLU A 107 1.09 1.96 2.29
CA GLU A 107 -0.07 2.69 1.75
C GLU A 107 -0.30 4.04 2.45
N GLU A 108 0.23 4.22 3.67
CA GLU A 108 0.08 5.44 4.46
C GLU A 108 1.17 6.50 4.13
N LEU A 109 2.15 6.16 3.29
CA LEU A 109 3.17 7.11 2.83
C LEU A 109 2.59 8.08 1.79
N ALA A 110 3.05 9.33 1.81
CA ALA A 110 2.54 10.38 0.92
C ALA A 110 2.77 10.07 -0.58
N ASP A 111 3.83 9.31 -0.88
CA ASP A 111 4.27 8.87 -2.20
C ASP A 111 3.99 7.37 -2.45
N SER A 112 3.11 6.75 -1.64
CA SER A 112 2.71 5.35 -1.79
C SER A 112 2.29 4.98 -3.22
N ALA A 113 1.69 5.94 -3.93
CA ALA A 113 1.31 5.84 -5.35
C ALA A 113 2.50 5.49 -6.26
N ILE A 114 3.67 6.05 -5.99
CA ILE A 114 4.91 5.87 -6.75
C ILE A 114 5.59 4.58 -6.29
N LEU A 115 5.66 4.33 -4.98
CA LEU A 115 6.22 3.10 -4.43
C LEU A 115 5.46 1.84 -4.87
N ASN A 116 4.18 1.99 -5.26
CA ASN A 116 3.33 0.91 -5.76
C ASN A 116 3.43 0.67 -7.28
N LEU A 117 4.28 1.42 -8.00
CA LEU A 117 4.62 1.13 -9.38
C LEU A 117 5.46 -0.16 -9.47
N LYS A 118 5.21 -0.96 -10.50
CA LYS A 118 6.03 -2.12 -10.87
C LYS A 118 7.13 -1.69 -11.84
N ASP A 119 8.11 -2.56 -12.02
CA ASP A 119 9.16 -2.36 -13.02
C ASP A 119 8.54 -2.11 -14.40
N GLY A 120 9.00 -1.05 -15.07
CA GLY A 120 8.49 -0.63 -16.37
C GLY A 120 7.18 0.17 -16.33
N GLU A 121 6.59 0.42 -15.16
CA GLU A 121 5.46 1.34 -15.02
C GLU A 121 5.92 2.75 -14.65
N VAL A 122 5.15 3.74 -15.10
CA VAL A 122 5.30 5.16 -14.78
C VAL A 122 3.97 5.71 -14.26
N ALA A 123 4.05 6.67 -13.34
CA ALA A 123 2.87 7.33 -12.79
C ALA A 123 2.29 8.35 -13.77
N PHE A 124 1.00 8.20 -14.07
CA PHE A 124 0.23 9.15 -14.86
C PHE A 124 -0.88 9.80 -14.01
N PRO A 125 -0.79 11.11 -13.72
CA PRO A 125 -1.82 11.82 -12.98
C PRO A 125 -3.01 12.19 -13.88
N LEU A 126 -4.21 11.78 -13.46
CA LEU A 126 -5.47 12.06 -14.14
C LEU A 126 -6.43 12.80 -13.22
N LEU A 127 -6.80 14.02 -13.61
CA LEU A 127 -7.82 14.80 -12.90
C LEU A 127 -9.19 14.19 -13.15
N VAL A 128 -10.00 14.12 -12.10
CA VAL A 128 -11.35 13.55 -12.12
C VAL A 128 -12.32 14.38 -11.29
N ASP A 129 -13.59 14.07 -11.45
CA ASP A 129 -14.72 14.63 -10.72
C ASP A 129 -15.63 13.52 -10.19
N LEU A 130 -16.78 13.89 -9.63
CA LEU A 130 -17.71 12.92 -9.06
C LEU A 130 -18.25 11.92 -10.09
N GLU A 131 -18.43 12.33 -11.35
CA GLU A 131 -18.96 11.49 -12.40
C GLU A 131 -17.89 10.50 -12.90
N THR A 132 -16.74 11.03 -13.29
CA THR A 132 -15.60 10.25 -13.80
C THR A 132 -14.92 9.41 -12.72
N SER A 133 -15.10 9.73 -11.44
CA SER A 133 -14.69 8.87 -10.31
C SER A 133 -15.66 7.74 -10.00
N SER A 134 -16.75 7.59 -10.77
CA SER A 134 -17.84 6.68 -10.49
C SER A 134 -18.41 6.87 -9.07
N GLY A 135 -18.65 8.13 -8.69
CA GLY A 135 -19.17 8.46 -7.36
C GLY A 135 -18.22 8.09 -6.23
N ASN A 136 -16.90 8.23 -6.43
CA ASN A 136 -15.87 7.84 -5.48
C ASN A 136 -15.77 6.31 -5.25
N SER A 137 -16.03 5.50 -6.28
CA SER A 137 -16.00 4.02 -6.18
C SER A 137 -14.72 3.38 -6.72
N ILE A 138 -13.91 4.14 -7.47
CA ILE A 138 -12.61 3.66 -7.98
C ILE A 138 -11.56 3.87 -6.89
N ILE A 139 -11.10 2.78 -6.29
CA ILE A 139 -10.15 2.78 -5.16
C ILE A 139 -8.75 2.31 -5.61
N PRO A 140 -7.68 2.60 -4.84
CA PRO A 140 -6.35 2.05 -5.13
C PRO A 140 -6.36 0.52 -5.28
N ASN A 141 -5.49 0.01 -6.16
CA ASN A 141 -5.39 -1.40 -6.56
C ASN A 141 -6.59 -1.95 -7.36
N THR A 142 -7.47 -1.08 -7.87
CA THR A 142 -8.45 -1.44 -8.90
C THR A 142 -7.93 -1.14 -10.31
N TYR A 143 -8.69 -1.57 -11.32
CA TYR A 143 -8.40 -1.34 -12.72
C TYR A 143 -9.48 -0.43 -13.32
N VAL A 144 -9.06 0.41 -14.27
CA VAL A 144 -9.95 1.25 -15.07
C VAL A 144 -9.63 1.10 -16.55
N ASP A 145 -10.66 1.22 -17.37
CA ASP A 145 -10.53 1.36 -18.80
C ASP A 145 -10.53 2.86 -19.12
N LEU A 146 -9.57 3.32 -19.93
CA LEU A 146 -9.42 4.72 -20.30
C LEU A 146 -10.06 4.96 -21.67
N TYR A 147 -10.97 5.92 -21.73
CA TYR A 147 -11.61 6.37 -22.96
C TYR A 147 -11.14 7.78 -23.32
N PHE A 148 -11.10 8.07 -24.61
CA PHE A 148 -10.93 9.40 -25.16
C PHE A 148 -12.27 9.99 -25.58
N LYS A 149 -12.47 11.27 -25.31
CA LYS A 149 -13.59 12.05 -25.83
C LYS A 149 -13.11 13.42 -26.27
N GLN A 150 -13.51 13.85 -27.46
CA GLN A 150 -13.32 15.21 -27.92
C GLN A 150 -14.52 15.67 -28.76
N VAL A 151 -14.96 16.90 -28.55
CA VAL A 151 -15.93 17.55 -29.43
C VAL A 151 -15.16 18.42 -30.43
N VAL A 152 -15.32 18.11 -31.71
CA VAL A 152 -14.65 18.80 -32.83
C VAL A 152 -15.71 19.58 -33.60
N LYS A 153 -15.42 20.84 -33.91
CA LYS A 153 -16.28 21.67 -34.76
C LYS A 153 -15.97 21.40 -36.23
N ASP A 154 -17.00 21.12 -37.00
CA ASP A 154 -16.94 20.94 -38.45
C ASP A 154 -17.97 21.88 -39.10
N GLY A 155 -17.51 23.10 -39.42
CA GLY A 155 -18.38 24.21 -39.79
C GLY A 155 -19.31 24.60 -38.63
N ASP A 156 -20.61 24.59 -38.89
CA ASP A 156 -21.66 24.85 -37.89
C ASP A 156 -22.07 23.60 -37.08
N ASN A 157 -21.54 22.42 -37.41
CA ASN A 157 -21.87 21.18 -36.73
C ASN A 157 -20.81 20.79 -35.71
N GLU A 158 -21.23 20.11 -34.64
CA GLU A 158 -20.33 19.48 -33.68
C GLU A 158 -20.29 17.97 -33.92
N LYS A 159 -19.07 17.42 -34.01
CA LYS A 159 -18.81 15.98 -34.14
C LYS A 159 -18.08 15.50 -32.91
N VAL A 160 -18.45 14.32 -32.42
CA VAL A 160 -17.80 13.70 -31.26
C VAL A 160 -16.84 12.63 -31.74
N VAL A 161 -15.59 12.74 -31.31
CA VAL A 161 -14.59 11.68 -31.41
C VAL A 161 -14.58 10.97 -30.06
N PHE A 162 -14.98 9.70 -30.03
CA PHE A 162 -15.07 8.91 -28.81
C PHE A 162 -14.62 7.47 -29.04
N GLY A 163 -13.84 6.94 -28.11
CA GLY A 163 -13.48 5.52 -28.10
C GLY A 163 -12.41 5.18 -27.06
N GLY A 164 -12.05 3.91 -26.98
CA GLY A 164 -11.08 3.40 -26.01
C GLY A 164 -9.65 3.85 -26.34
N LEU A 165 -8.87 4.13 -25.29
CA LEU A 165 -7.43 4.41 -25.34
C LEU A 165 -6.60 3.22 -24.86
N PHE A 166 -6.79 2.82 -23.60
CA PHE A 166 -6.07 1.72 -22.97
C PHE A 166 -6.96 1.01 -21.95
N GLN A 167 -6.91 -0.32 -21.92
CA GLN A 167 -7.70 -1.13 -21.00
C GLN A 167 -6.91 -1.53 -19.77
N ARG A 168 -7.64 -1.83 -18.70
CA ARG A 168 -7.14 -2.39 -17.44
C ARG A 168 -5.90 -1.65 -16.93
N VAL A 169 -5.97 -0.33 -16.95
CA VAL A 169 -4.95 0.53 -16.36
C VAL A 169 -5.13 0.51 -14.85
N ARG A 170 -4.06 0.22 -14.12
CA ARG A 170 -4.13 0.07 -12.66
C ARG A 170 -4.12 1.42 -11.97
N VAL A 171 -5.00 1.60 -10.98
CA VAL A 171 -5.04 2.78 -10.12
C VAL A 171 -4.11 2.56 -8.94
N THR A 172 -3.08 3.39 -8.77
CA THR A 172 -2.14 3.28 -7.65
C THR A 172 -2.51 4.18 -6.48
N ALA A 173 -3.21 5.29 -6.72
CA ALA A 173 -3.72 6.18 -5.68
C ALA A 173 -4.94 6.98 -6.15
N ALA A 174 -5.74 7.42 -5.18
CA ALA A 174 -6.90 8.27 -5.36
C ALA A 174 -6.91 9.35 -4.28
N LYS A 175 -6.72 10.62 -4.70
CA LYS A 175 -6.53 11.77 -3.82
C LYS A 175 -7.62 12.81 -4.00
N ASP A 176 -7.96 13.50 -2.92
CA ASP A 176 -8.91 14.61 -2.92
C ASP A 176 -8.27 15.92 -3.38
N SER A 177 -9.02 17.03 -3.32
CA SER A 177 -8.54 18.36 -3.71
C SER A 177 -7.39 18.89 -2.85
N ASN A 178 -7.23 18.37 -1.63
CA ASN A 178 -6.16 18.75 -0.71
C ASN A 178 -4.95 17.81 -0.83
N THR A 179 -4.95 16.93 -1.83
CA THR A 179 -3.93 15.88 -2.05
C THR A 179 -3.84 14.86 -0.92
N GLU A 180 -4.87 14.77 -0.09
CA GLU A 180 -5.02 13.72 0.92
C GLU A 180 -5.66 12.48 0.29
N ASP A 181 -5.43 11.31 0.87
CA ASP A 181 -6.10 10.10 0.42
C ASP A 181 -7.62 10.27 0.56
N ALA A 182 -8.33 10.07 -0.56
CA ALA A 182 -9.78 10.12 -0.59
C ALA A 182 -10.41 8.91 0.14
N PHE A 183 -9.61 7.86 0.34
CA PHE A 183 -9.97 6.64 1.04
C PHE A 183 -9.07 6.48 2.26
N VAL A 184 -9.35 7.26 3.31
CA VAL A 184 -8.73 7.00 4.62
C VAL A 184 -9.40 5.76 5.20
N LEU A 185 -8.67 4.65 5.30
CA LEU A 185 -9.06 3.55 6.18
C LEU A 185 -9.15 4.14 7.59
N GLU A 186 -10.37 4.32 8.12
CA GLU A 186 -10.57 4.99 9.39
C GLU A 186 -9.59 4.48 10.45
N LYS A 187 -8.68 5.35 10.89
CA LYS A 187 -7.96 5.15 12.13
C LYS A 187 -9.00 5.12 13.24
N LYS A 188 -9.32 3.93 13.73
CA LYS A 188 -10.00 3.76 15.03
C LYS A 188 -9.05 4.19 16.15
N GLU A 189 -8.75 5.48 16.26
CA GLU A 189 -8.19 6.03 17.49
C GLU A 189 -8.98 7.29 17.89
N SER A 190 -9.58 7.19 19.07
CA SER A 190 -10.20 8.22 19.90
C SER A 190 -11.36 9.04 19.31
N LYS A 191 -12.57 8.66 19.74
CA LYS A 191 -13.72 9.55 19.86
C LYS A 191 -13.34 10.73 20.75
N GLU A 192 -12.93 11.84 20.17
CA GLU A 192 -13.06 13.15 20.81
C GLU A 192 -13.25 14.20 19.71
N GLU A 193 -14.49 14.70 19.69
CA GLU A 193 -14.92 15.98 19.14
C GLU A 193 -14.49 16.35 17.72
N GLN A 194 -15.33 16.05 16.73
CA GLN A 194 -15.86 17.08 15.82
C GLN A 194 -17.30 16.72 15.40
N GLU A 195 -18.28 17.31 16.09
CA GLU A 195 -19.62 17.54 15.54
C GLU A 195 -19.51 18.58 14.39
N GLY A 196 -19.07 18.11 13.25
CA GLY A 196 -19.15 18.82 11.98
C GLY A 196 -19.31 17.76 10.92
N LYS A 197 -20.39 17.79 10.15
CA LYS A 197 -20.60 16.87 9.02
C LYS A 197 -19.36 16.95 8.11
N GLN A 198 -18.41 16.03 8.26
CA GLN A 198 -17.27 15.95 7.35
C GLN A 198 -17.86 15.76 5.96
N LYS A 199 -17.68 16.76 5.09
CA LYS A 199 -18.08 16.64 3.70
C LYS A 199 -17.36 15.41 3.12
N PRO A 200 -18.06 14.55 2.36
CA PRO A 200 -17.41 13.40 1.77
C PRO A 200 -16.21 13.87 0.94
N LYS A 201 -15.04 13.26 1.17
CA LYS A 201 -13.84 13.53 0.37
C LYS A 201 -14.10 13.02 -1.04
N ILE A 202 -14.25 13.95 -1.98
CA ILE A 202 -14.45 13.62 -3.40
C ILE A 202 -13.08 13.46 -4.03
N THR A 203 -12.83 12.30 -4.64
CA THR A 203 -11.60 12.09 -5.42
C THR A 203 -11.52 13.10 -6.57
N ARG A 204 -10.38 13.76 -6.67
CA ARG A 204 -10.06 14.74 -7.72
C ARG A 204 -8.85 14.36 -8.55
N LEU A 205 -8.05 13.41 -8.09
CA LEU A 205 -6.84 12.99 -8.75
C LEU A 205 -6.65 11.48 -8.61
N TYR A 206 -6.64 10.78 -9.74
CA TYR A 206 -6.10 9.43 -9.80
C TYR A 206 -4.63 9.47 -10.20
N THR A 207 -3.84 8.60 -9.57
CA THR A 207 -2.54 8.20 -10.10
C THR A 207 -2.69 6.84 -10.75
N LEU A 208 -2.40 6.76 -12.04
CA LEU A 208 -2.51 5.55 -12.84
C LEU A 208 -1.11 5.00 -13.13
N ALA A 209 -0.95 3.68 -13.05
CA ALA A 209 0.25 2.99 -13.49
C ALA A 209 0.12 2.64 -14.98
N VAL A 210 0.96 3.24 -15.80
CA VAL A 210 0.96 3.05 -17.27
C VAL A 210 2.37 2.73 -17.76
N SER A 211 2.52 2.19 -18.97
CA SER A 211 3.86 2.04 -19.56
C SER A 211 4.37 3.38 -20.14
N PRO A 212 5.70 3.55 -20.33
CA PRO A 212 6.26 4.71 -21.01
C PRO A 212 5.65 4.98 -22.40
N GLU A 213 5.29 3.93 -23.12
CA GLU A 213 4.65 3.99 -24.44
C GLU A 213 3.21 4.48 -24.33
N GLN A 214 2.43 3.97 -23.38
CA GLN A 214 1.08 4.45 -23.10
C GLN A 214 1.09 5.93 -22.67
N LEU A 215 2.07 6.33 -21.84
CA LEU A 215 2.25 7.70 -21.40
C LEU A 215 2.39 8.68 -22.57
N GLN A 216 3.03 8.27 -23.68
CA GLN A 216 3.15 9.12 -24.88
C GLN A 216 1.79 9.48 -25.47
N TYR A 217 0.86 8.51 -25.56
CA TYR A 217 -0.48 8.75 -26.08
C TYR A 217 -1.34 9.51 -25.07
N LEU A 218 -1.27 9.16 -23.79
CA LEU A 218 -2.10 9.74 -22.75
C LEU A 218 -1.87 11.24 -22.54
N ASN A 219 -0.61 11.69 -22.56
CA ASN A 219 -0.30 13.12 -22.45
C ASN A 219 -0.80 13.92 -23.67
N ARG A 220 -0.72 13.34 -24.87
CA ARG A 220 -1.24 13.94 -26.10
C ARG A 220 -2.76 14.00 -26.06
N ALA A 221 -3.41 12.89 -25.71
CA ALA A 221 -4.86 12.80 -25.57
C ALA A 221 -5.39 13.87 -24.60
N LYS A 222 -4.80 14.01 -23.41
CA LYS A 222 -5.15 15.06 -22.43
C LYS A 222 -4.99 16.50 -22.94
N THR A 223 -4.15 16.71 -23.95
CA THR A 223 -3.91 18.04 -24.51
C THR A 223 -4.97 18.42 -25.53
N ILE A 224 -5.52 17.44 -26.24
CA ILE A 224 -6.48 17.68 -27.33
C ILE A 224 -7.92 17.34 -26.95
N GLY A 225 -8.15 16.56 -25.89
CA GLY A 225 -9.48 16.20 -25.42
C GLY A 225 -9.45 15.61 -24.01
N ASP A 226 -10.56 14.98 -23.63
CA ASP A 226 -10.75 14.40 -22.31
C ASP A 226 -10.34 12.93 -22.28
N VAL A 227 -9.63 12.55 -21.22
CA VAL A 227 -9.35 11.15 -20.89
C VAL A 227 -10.24 10.77 -19.73
N ILE A 228 -11.16 9.83 -19.96
CA ILE A 228 -12.20 9.44 -19.03
C ILE A 228 -11.89 8.04 -18.48
N PRO A 229 -11.65 7.89 -17.17
CA PRO A 229 -11.53 6.57 -16.55
C PRO A 229 -12.92 5.97 -16.33
N VAL A 230 -13.07 4.70 -16.69
CA VAL A 230 -14.30 3.92 -16.51
C VAL A 230 -13.96 2.70 -15.65
N ALA A 231 -14.68 2.52 -14.54
CA ALA A 231 -14.48 1.38 -13.66
C ALA A 231 -14.80 0.06 -14.39
N VAL A 232 -13.93 -0.94 -14.24
CA VAL A 232 -14.15 -2.27 -14.83
C VAL A 232 -14.37 -3.33 -13.75
N GLY A 233 -15.26 -4.28 -14.06
CA GLY A 233 -15.49 -5.46 -13.23
C GLY A 233 -14.29 -6.40 -13.20
N GLN A 234 -14.33 -7.38 -12.30
CA GLN A 234 -13.37 -8.50 -12.31
C GLN A 234 -13.63 -9.37 -13.54
N LYS A 235 -12.56 -9.95 -14.13
CA LYS A 235 -12.70 -10.89 -15.25
C LYS A 235 -13.35 -12.16 -14.69
N ILE A 236 -14.60 -12.42 -15.05
CA ILE A 236 -15.31 -13.67 -14.71
C ILE A 236 -15.21 -14.57 -15.93
N GLU A 237 -14.65 -15.77 -15.77
CA GLU A 237 -14.73 -16.80 -16.81
C GLU A 237 -16.18 -17.30 -16.87
N HIS A 238 -16.89 -16.97 -17.95
CA HIS A 238 -18.24 -17.47 -18.17
C HIS A 238 -18.17 -18.89 -18.76
N THR A 239 -18.68 -19.88 -18.02
CA THR A 239 -18.85 -21.26 -18.50
C THR A 239 -20.29 -21.50 -18.94
N GLY A 240 -20.78 -20.78 -19.96
CA GLY A 240 -22.17 -20.87 -20.42
C GLY A 240 -22.41 -20.44 -21.87
N LYS A 241 -23.60 -20.75 -22.40
CA LYS A 241 -24.08 -20.32 -23.73
C LYS A 241 -24.75 -18.92 -23.68
N GLU A 242 -24.22 -18.01 -22.88
CA GLU A 242 -24.69 -16.63 -22.89
C GLU A 242 -23.89 -15.85 -23.95
N LEU A 243 -24.41 -14.71 -24.44
CA LEU A 243 -23.63 -13.86 -25.34
C LEU A 243 -22.41 -13.36 -24.55
N GLU A 244 -21.25 -13.93 -24.84
CA GLU A 244 -19.99 -13.56 -24.19
C GLU A 244 -19.75 -12.05 -24.40
N PRO A 245 -19.67 -11.26 -23.32
CA PRO A 245 -19.34 -9.85 -23.44
C PRO A 245 -17.95 -9.72 -24.04
N ALA A 246 -17.80 -8.76 -24.94
CA ALA A 246 -16.55 -8.54 -25.63
C ALA A 246 -15.38 -8.29 -24.65
N GLU A 247 -14.28 -9.02 -24.84
CA GLU A 247 -13.17 -9.08 -23.87
C GLU A 247 -12.20 -7.88 -23.99
N GLY A 248 -12.27 -7.14 -25.08
CA GLY A 248 -11.28 -6.11 -25.41
C GLY A 248 -11.84 -4.92 -26.18
N PHE A 249 -11.15 -3.77 -26.08
CA PHE A 249 -11.53 -2.53 -26.76
C PHE A 249 -11.65 -2.74 -28.26
N SER A 250 -10.78 -3.52 -28.90
CA SER A 250 -10.86 -3.81 -30.34
C SER A 250 -12.20 -4.43 -30.79
N GLN A 251 -12.97 -5.02 -29.87
CA GLN A 251 -14.27 -5.64 -30.15
C GLN A 251 -15.45 -4.66 -29.92
N ILE A 252 -15.27 -3.64 -29.07
CA ILE A 252 -16.33 -2.68 -28.66
C ILE A 252 -16.05 -1.23 -29.02
N SER A 253 -14.84 -0.93 -29.48
CA SER A 253 -14.33 0.41 -29.71
C SER A 253 -13.25 0.43 -30.78
N ASP A 254 -13.24 1.49 -31.56
CA ASP A 254 -12.24 1.68 -32.61
C ASP A 254 -10.95 2.28 -32.04
N GLN A 255 -10.33 1.55 -31.10
CA GLN A 255 -9.13 2.00 -30.38
C GLN A 255 -8.01 2.42 -31.32
N LYS A 256 -7.85 1.70 -32.44
CA LYS A 256 -6.87 2.06 -33.47
C LYS A 256 -7.16 3.43 -34.06
N ASN A 257 -8.38 3.71 -34.49
CA ASN A 257 -8.73 5.01 -35.04
C ASN A 257 -8.58 6.14 -34.01
N ILE A 258 -8.81 5.87 -32.73
CA ILE A 258 -8.55 6.84 -31.65
C ILE A 258 -7.05 7.11 -31.49
N LEU A 259 -6.21 6.07 -31.46
CA LEU A 259 -4.76 6.23 -31.37
C LEU A 259 -4.20 6.98 -32.58
N ASP A 260 -4.66 6.65 -33.79
CA ASP A 260 -4.29 7.32 -35.04
C ASP A 260 -4.77 8.79 -35.03
N TYR A 261 -5.96 9.05 -34.49
CA TYR A 261 -6.48 10.41 -34.33
C TYR A 261 -5.61 11.23 -33.37
N VAL A 262 -5.24 10.69 -32.21
CA VAL A 262 -4.35 11.35 -31.23
C VAL A 262 -3.00 11.65 -31.85
N GLU A 263 -2.44 10.70 -32.62
CA GLU A 263 -1.17 10.91 -33.30
C GLU A 263 -1.27 12.07 -34.31
N LYS A 264 -2.25 12.02 -35.21
CA LYS A 264 -2.43 13.00 -36.29
C LYS A 264 -2.62 14.43 -35.78
N HIS A 265 -3.25 14.58 -34.62
CA HIS A 265 -3.51 15.89 -34.00
C HIS A 265 -2.45 16.29 -32.97
N SER A 266 -1.31 15.59 -32.92
CA SER A 266 -0.16 15.95 -32.09
C SER A 266 1.01 16.45 -32.96
N THR A 267 1.72 17.48 -32.48
CA THR A 267 2.75 18.17 -33.28
C THR A 267 4.01 17.32 -33.51
N ASN A 268 4.37 16.49 -32.53
CA ASN A 268 5.57 15.65 -32.59
C ASN A 268 5.21 14.19 -32.89
N PRO A 269 5.82 13.58 -33.93
CA PRO A 269 5.51 12.21 -34.30
C PRO A 269 5.85 11.24 -33.18
N ILE A 270 5.02 10.23 -33.02
CA ILE A 270 5.30 9.10 -32.12
C ILE A 270 6.31 8.18 -32.81
N SER A 271 7.34 7.74 -32.08
CA SER A 271 8.38 6.88 -32.65
C SER A 271 7.82 5.53 -33.10
N LYS A 272 8.41 4.92 -34.13
CA LYS A 272 7.96 3.62 -34.66
C LYS A 272 7.89 2.54 -33.59
N ASN A 273 8.90 2.46 -32.71
CA ASN A 273 8.97 1.47 -31.64
C ASN A 273 7.79 1.57 -30.66
N VAL A 274 7.38 2.81 -30.31
CA VAL A 274 6.22 3.05 -29.44
C VAL A 274 4.92 2.56 -30.10
N LYS A 275 4.77 2.79 -31.42
CA LYS A 275 3.61 2.31 -32.17
C LYS A 275 3.56 0.79 -32.26
N GLU A 276 4.71 0.16 -32.53
CA GLU A 276 4.83 -1.30 -32.60
C GLU A 276 4.49 -1.94 -31.25
N TYR A 277 4.96 -1.37 -30.14
CA TYR A 277 4.60 -1.81 -28.79
C TYR A 277 3.09 -1.71 -28.53
N VAL A 278 2.48 -0.54 -28.78
CA VAL A 278 1.04 -0.35 -28.54
C VAL A 278 0.20 -1.25 -29.44
N ALA A 279 0.64 -1.50 -30.69
CA ALA A 279 -0.05 -2.38 -31.62
C ALA A 279 -0.07 -3.85 -31.19
N GLN A 280 0.86 -4.31 -30.35
CA GLN A 280 0.82 -5.66 -29.77
C GLN A 280 -0.42 -5.82 -28.87
N TYR A 281 -0.70 -4.82 -28.03
CA TYR A 281 -1.89 -4.80 -27.17
C TYR A 281 -3.22 -4.69 -27.93
N LEU A 282 -3.21 -4.18 -29.16
CA LEU A 282 -4.40 -4.16 -30.03
C LEU A 282 -4.72 -5.55 -30.62
N ASN A 283 -3.69 -6.40 -30.77
CA ASN A 283 -3.79 -7.71 -31.42
C ASN A 283 -3.83 -8.88 -30.43
N GLU A 284 -3.38 -8.67 -29.19
CA GLU A 284 -3.40 -9.67 -28.11
C GLU A 284 -4.80 -9.89 -27.50
N SER A 285 -5.82 -9.14 -27.92
CA SER A 285 -7.23 -9.35 -27.55
C SER A 285 -8.02 -10.22 -28.56
N LYS A 286 -7.32 -11.06 -29.34
CA LYS A 286 -7.90 -12.07 -30.22
C LYS A 286 -8.01 -13.44 -29.57
#